data_AF-A0A165U5J9-F1
#
_entry.id   AF-A0A165U5J9-F1
#
_cell.length_a   1.000
_cell.length_b   1.000
_cell.length_c   1.000
_cell.angle_alpha   90.00
_cell.angle_beta   90.00
_cell.angle_gamma   90.00
#
_symmetry.space_group_name_H-M   'P 1'
#
loop_
_entity.id
_entity.type
_entity.pdbx_description
1 polymer ?
#
loop_
_entity_poly.entity_id
_entity_poly.type
_entity_poly.pdbx_seq_one_letter_code
_entity_poly.pdbx_strand_id
1 'polypeptide(L)'
;MAYLIPAAVIEHEYAVKKSRFIARVHPVSNRDEVNAAVRCARSDYPDARHHCWAYLLGSPADARNAGMNDDGEPSGTAGKPMLNVLQHGEVGDVLVIVIRYFGGIKLGVGGLVRAYSAATQQAMDKLPTRALRDMCRLVLSADFADEQALRHRLGQLDAEIEHVDYREQVWLHISIPVESESVLRAFCAAHSVAVNVIDTA
;
A
#
# COMPACT_ATOMS: atom_id res chain seq x y z
N MET A 1 2.97 5.67 12.40
CA MET A 1 2.62 4.29 12.83
C MET A 1 2.59 3.43 11.58
N ALA A 2 3.31 2.31 11.56
CA ALA A 2 3.29 1.40 10.42
C ALA A 2 1.87 0.86 10.19
N TYR A 3 1.43 0.86 8.92
CA TYR A 3 0.17 0.26 8.50
C TYR A 3 0.41 -0.61 7.25
N LEU A 4 -0.54 -1.47 6.94
CA LEU A 4 -0.44 -2.35 5.78
C LEU A 4 -0.80 -1.59 4.51
N ILE A 5 -0.09 -1.86 3.43
CA ILE A 5 -0.40 -1.37 2.08
C ILE A 5 -0.44 -2.54 1.09
N PRO A 6 -1.13 -2.40 -0.05
CA PRO A 6 -1.12 -3.42 -1.10
C PRO A 6 0.31 -3.71 -1.57
N ALA A 7 0.69 -4.99 -1.62
CA ALA A 7 2.00 -5.42 -2.14
C ALA A 7 1.98 -5.67 -3.66
N ALA A 8 0.79 -5.82 -4.25
CA ALA A 8 0.60 -6.03 -5.67
C ALA A 8 -0.76 -5.48 -6.13
N VAL A 9 -0.92 -5.35 -7.45
CA VAL A 9 -2.24 -5.17 -8.07
C VAL A 9 -2.90 -6.54 -8.18
N ILE A 10 -4.16 -6.65 -7.78
CA ILE A 10 -4.95 -7.87 -7.93
C ILE A 10 -6.32 -7.58 -8.54
N GLU A 11 -6.91 -8.63 -9.12
CA GLU A 11 -8.30 -8.64 -9.53
C GLU A 11 -9.03 -9.82 -8.89
N HIS A 12 -10.27 -9.60 -8.46
CA HIS A 12 -11.16 -10.66 -8.00
C HIS A 12 -12.57 -10.43 -8.56
N GLU A 13 -13.15 -11.50 -9.11
CA GLU A 13 -14.50 -11.47 -9.67
C GLU A 13 -15.52 -11.98 -8.65
N TYR A 14 -16.61 -11.22 -8.51
CA TYR A 14 -17.80 -11.60 -7.77
C TYR A 14 -19.04 -11.50 -8.67
N ALA A 15 -19.88 -12.54 -8.66
CA ALA A 15 -21.10 -12.59 -9.48
C ALA A 15 -22.35 -12.78 -8.60
N VAL A 16 -23.40 -12.01 -8.88
CA VAL A 16 -24.70 -12.13 -8.20
C VAL A 16 -25.85 -11.76 -9.13
N LYS A 17 -26.90 -12.58 -9.16
CA LYS A 17 -28.07 -12.40 -10.05
C LYS A 17 -27.66 -12.06 -11.50
N LYS A 18 -26.73 -12.86 -12.04
CA LYS A 18 -26.12 -12.71 -13.39
C LYS A 18 -25.30 -11.43 -13.60
N SER A 19 -25.28 -10.49 -12.66
CA SER A 19 -24.40 -9.32 -12.73
C SER A 19 -23.00 -9.73 -12.29
N ARG A 20 -21.99 -9.22 -12.98
CA ARG A 20 -20.58 -9.50 -12.73
C ARG A 20 -19.89 -8.23 -12.23
N PHE A 21 -19.12 -8.37 -11.16
CA PHE A 21 -18.37 -7.30 -10.51
C PHE A 21 -16.91 -7.72 -10.45
N ILE A 22 -16.05 -7.03 -11.18
CA ILE A 22 -14.60 -7.27 -11.18
C ILE A 22 -13.98 -6.19 -10.30
N ALA A 23 -13.52 -6.58 -9.11
CA ALA A 23 -12.86 -5.69 -8.17
C ALA A 23 -11.35 -5.72 -8.43
N ARG A 24 -10.80 -4.61 -8.89
CA ARG A 24 -9.36 -4.40 -9.09
C ARG A 24 -8.81 -3.53 -7.98
N VAL A 25 -7.80 -4.01 -7.26
CA VAL A 25 -7.18 -3.31 -6.13
C VAL A 25 -5.77 -2.89 -6.51
N HIS A 26 -5.40 -1.64 -6.20
CA HIS A 26 -4.10 -1.05 -6.50
C HIS A 26 -3.45 -0.46 -5.24
N PRO A 27 -2.11 -0.58 -5.09
CA PRO A 27 -1.35 0.35 -4.25
C PRO A 27 -1.39 1.73 -4.90
N VAL A 28 -1.68 2.76 -4.10
CA VAL A 28 -1.66 4.16 -4.54
C VAL A 28 -1.15 5.08 -3.42
N SER A 29 -0.24 5.99 -3.75
CA SER A 29 0.34 6.95 -2.80
C SER A 29 -0.27 8.35 -2.90
N ASN A 30 -0.92 8.66 -4.03
CA ASN A 30 -1.44 9.98 -4.33
C ASN A 30 -2.63 9.93 -5.30
N ARG A 31 -3.27 11.08 -5.51
CA ARG A 31 -4.47 11.20 -6.33
C ARG A 31 -4.21 11.04 -7.84
N ASP A 32 -3.01 11.33 -8.31
CA ASP A 32 -2.68 11.19 -9.73
C ASP A 32 -2.55 9.73 -10.13
N GLU A 33 -1.97 8.90 -9.26
CA GLU A 33 -1.97 7.43 -9.40
C GLU A 33 -3.38 6.86 -9.42
N VAL A 34 -4.28 7.36 -8.56
CA VAL A 34 -5.69 6.98 -8.58
C VAL A 34 -6.32 7.27 -9.94
N ASN A 35 -6.15 8.50 -10.44
CA ASN A 35 -6.71 8.90 -11.73
C ASN A 35 -6.12 8.07 -12.89
N ALA A 36 -4.83 7.73 -12.83
CA ALA A 36 -4.17 6.90 -13.83
C ALA A 36 -4.71 5.47 -13.84
N ALA A 37 -4.87 4.85 -12.66
CA ALA A 37 -5.41 3.51 -12.53
C ALA A 37 -6.87 3.42 -13.02
N VAL A 38 -7.70 4.41 -12.72
CA VAL A 38 -9.09 4.47 -13.21
C VAL A 38 -9.14 4.60 -14.73
N ARG A 39 -8.27 5.42 -15.34
CA ARG A 39 -8.17 5.49 -16.82
C ARG A 39 -7.75 4.16 -17.43
N CYS A 40 -6.78 3.48 -16.82
CA CYS A 40 -6.33 2.16 -17.24
C CYS A 40 -7.48 1.14 -17.20
N ALA A 41 -8.23 1.06 -16.08
CA ALA A 41 -9.37 0.16 -15.95
C ALA A 41 -10.46 0.41 -17.02
N ARG A 42 -10.74 1.66 -17.36
CA ARG A 42 -11.67 2.00 -18.46
C ARG A 42 -11.17 1.58 -19.84
N SER A 43 -9.86 1.61 -20.05
CA SER A 43 -9.24 1.14 -21.30
C SER A 43 -9.26 -0.38 -21.40
N ASP A 44 -9.07 -1.08 -20.28
CA ASP A 44 -9.06 -2.54 -20.21
C ASP A 44 -10.47 -3.13 -20.36
N TYR A 45 -11.49 -2.44 -19.84
CA TYR A 45 -12.89 -2.87 -19.86
C TYR A 45 -13.82 -1.83 -20.51
N PRO A 46 -13.64 -1.49 -21.80
CA PRO A 46 -14.35 -0.38 -22.46
C PRO A 46 -15.85 -0.63 -22.65
N ASP A 47 -16.29 -1.88 -22.57
CA ASP A 47 -17.68 -2.31 -22.70
C ASP A 47 -18.46 -2.32 -21.38
N ALA A 48 -17.77 -2.15 -20.24
CA ALA A 48 -18.42 -2.03 -18.94
C ALA A 48 -19.03 -0.63 -18.76
N ARG A 49 -20.27 -0.58 -18.26
CA ARG A 49 -21.00 0.69 -18.09
C ARG A 49 -20.54 1.51 -16.88
N HIS A 50 -20.07 0.83 -15.84
CA HIS A 50 -19.73 1.45 -14.56
C HIS A 50 -18.36 0.95 -14.09
N HIS A 51 -17.49 1.92 -13.78
CA HIS A 51 -16.17 1.79 -13.18
C HIS A 51 -16.18 2.58 -11.88
N CYS A 52 -16.98 2.12 -10.93
CA CYS A 52 -17.09 2.76 -9.63
C CYS A 52 -15.76 2.58 -8.89
N TRP A 53 -15.35 3.54 -8.08
CA TRP A 53 -14.12 3.40 -7.32
C TRP A 53 -14.20 4.05 -5.94
N ALA A 54 -13.30 3.61 -5.06
CA ALA A 54 -13.03 4.22 -3.77
C ALA A 54 -11.54 4.09 -3.44
N TYR A 55 -10.98 5.08 -2.77
CA TYR A 55 -9.59 5.03 -2.31
C TYR A 55 -9.44 5.59 -0.90
N LEU A 56 -8.35 5.18 -0.27
CA LEU A 56 -7.90 5.62 1.04
C LEU A 56 -6.38 5.86 0.97
N LEU A 57 -5.93 7.09 1.23
CA LEU A 57 -4.51 7.46 1.30
C LEU A 57 -4.13 7.75 2.76
N GLY A 58 -3.08 7.12 3.24
CA GLY A 58 -2.72 7.05 4.66
C GLY A 58 -3.30 5.83 5.38
N SER A 59 -3.04 5.76 6.68
CA SER A 59 -3.55 4.70 7.56
C SER A 59 -5.08 4.74 7.65
N PRO A 60 -5.78 3.58 7.72
CA PRO A 60 -7.22 3.54 8.01
C PRO A 60 -7.65 4.27 9.27
N ALA A 61 -6.80 4.28 10.31
CA ALA A 61 -7.09 4.96 11.57
C ALA A 61 -6.97 6.50 11.48
N ASP A 62 -6.18 7.01 10.55
CA ASP A 62 -5.91 8.44 10.38
C ASP A 62 -5.60 8.73 8.90
N ALA A 63 -6.64 8.62 8.08
CA ALA A 63 -6.49 8.75 6.64
C ALA A 63 -6.28 10.21 6.26
N ARG A 64 -5.17 10.48 5.56
CA ARG A 64 -4.83 11.81 5.03
C ARG A 64 -5.82 12.26 3.97
N ASN A 65 -6.32 11.31 3.17
CA ASN A 65 -7.27 11.58 2.11
C ASN A 65 -8.11 10.36 1.79
N ALA A 66 -9.37 10.56 1.45
CA ALA A 66 -10.26 9.51 0.98
C ALA A 66 -11.20 10.07 -0.10
N GLY A 67 -11.59 9.22 -1.04
CA GLY A 67 -12.49 9.61 -2.12
C GLY A 67 -13.22 8.42 -2.70
N MET A 68 -14.35 8.69 -3.37
CA MET A 68 -15.18 7.67 -3.98
C MET A 68 -15.99 8.24 -5.15
N ASN A 69 -16.43 7.36 -6.05
CA ASN A 69 -17.26 7.71 -7.20
C ASN A 69 -18.17 6.55 -7.60
N ASP A 70 -19.46 6.85 -7.79
CA ASP A 70 -20.49 5.87 -8.19
C ASP A 70 -20.52 5.60 -9.71
N ASP A 71 -19.80 6.36 -10.54
CA ASP A 71 -19.72 6.23 -12.01
C ASP A 71 -21.08 5.99 -12.70
N GLY A 72 -22.10 6.76 -12.34
CA GLY A 72 -23.45 6.65 -12.93
C GLY A 72 -24.34 5.57 -12.33
N GLU A 73 -23.87 4.80 -11.34
CA GLU A 73 -24.77 4.07 -10.43
C GLU A 73 -25.61 5.06 -9.61
N PRO A 74 -26.75 4.61 -9.05
CA PRO A 74 -27.51 5.43 -8.11
C PRO A 74 -26.63 5.94 -6.97
N SER A 75 -26.77 7.22 -6.64
CA SER A 75 -25.91 7.92 -5.67
C SER A 75 -25.81 7.16 -4.34
N GLY A 76 -24.58 6.93 -3.89
CA GLY A 76 -24.25 6.26 -2.64
C GLY A 76 -24.43 4.75 -2.65
N THR A 77 -24.68 4.12 -3.81
CA THR A 77 -24.89 2.67 -3.90
C THR A 77 -23.67 1.86 -4.30
N ALA A 78 -22.59 2.52 -4.74
CA ALA A 78 -21.34 1.86 -5.12
C ALA A 78 -20.15 2.44 -4.35
N GLY A 79 -19.79 3.71 -4.59
CA GLY A 79 -18.62 4.38 -4.02
C GLY A 79 -18.57 4.31 -2.50
N LYS A 80 -19.66 4.69 -1.83
CA LYS A 80 -19.75 4.70 -0.36
C LYS A 80 -19.62 3.31 0.27
N PRO A 81 -20.35 2.29 -0.20
CA PRO A 81 -20.17 0.90 0.25
C PRO A 81 -18.74 0.37 0.12
N MET A 82 -18.01 0.71 -0.96
CA MET A 82 -16.62 0.31 -1.13
C MET A 82 -15.69 1.08 -0.19
N LEU A 83 -15.86 2.40 -0.06
CA LEU A 83 -15.07 3.22 0.85
C LEU A 83 -15.23 2.75 2.30
N ASN A 84 -16.45 2.39 2.71
CA ASN A 84 -16.70 1.84 4.04
C ASN A 84 -15.88 0.57 4.28
N VAL A 85 -15.73 -0.32 3.29
CA VAL A 85 -14.88 -1.52 3.43
C VAL A 85 -13.43 -1.13 3.66
N LEU A 86 -12.90 -0.15 2.92
CA LEU A 86 -11.52 0.32 3.11
C LEU A 86 -11.31 0.94 4.51
N GLN A 87 -12.25 1.76 4.96
CA GLN A 87 -12.16 2.47 6.25
C GLN A 87 -12.25 1.56 7.47
N HIS A 88 -12.94 0.42 7.37
CA HIS A 88 -13.04 -0.56 8.46
C HIS A 88 -12.04 -1.70 8.31
N GLY A 89 -11.15 -1.63 7.32
CA GLY A 89 -10.05 -2.56 7.13
C GLY A 89 -8.75 -2.10 7.81
N GLU A 90 -7.68 -2.84 7.55
CA GLU A 90 -6.34 -2.58 8.12
C GLU A 90 -5.33 -2.06 7.07
N VAL A 91 -5.79 -1.89 5.83
CA VAL A 91 -4.94 -1.56 4.68
C VAL A 91 -5.18 -0.12 4.22
N GLY A 92 -4.11 0.68 4.22
CA GLY A 92 -4.07 2.05 3.70
C GLY A 92 -3.40 2.15 2.33
N ASP A 93 -3.28 3.36 1.80
CA ASP A 93 -2.68 3.64 0.48
C ASP A 93 -3.20 2.70 -0.62
N VAL A 94 -4.52 2.59 -0.67
CA VAL A 94 -5.24 1.59 -1.45
C VAL A 94 -6.36 2.22 -2.27
N LEU A 95 -6.49 1.75 -3.50
CA LEU A 95 -7.59 2.04 -4.41
C LEU A 95 -8.28 0.74 -4.76
N VAL A 96 -9.61 0.74 -4.74
CA VAL A 96 -10.44 -0.30 -5.37
C VAL A 96 -11.26 0.30 -6.49
N ILE A 97 -11.24 -0.34 -7.65
CA ILE A 97 -12.11 -0.05 -8.79
C ILE A 97 -12.98 -1.29 -9.00
N VAL A 98 -14.30 -1.12 -9.01
CA VAL A 98 -15.24 -2.20 -9.32
C VAL A 98 -15.86 -1.94 -10.68
N ILE A 99 -15.48 -2.78 -11.64
CA ILE A 99 -16.01 -2.81 -13.00
C ILE A 99 -17.25 -3.69 -13.01
N ARG A 100 -18.38 -3.13 -13.45
CA ARG A 100 -19.66 -3.84 -13.42
C ARG A 100 -20.23 -4.11 -14.81
N TYR A 101 -20.61 -5.37 -15.02
CA TYR A 101 -21.49 -5.80 -16.12
C TYR A 101 -22.89 -6.14 -15.61
N PHE A 102 -23.90 -5.53 -16.23
CA PHE A 102 -25.30 -5.76 -15.85
C PHE A 102 -25.80 -7.11 -16.36
N GLY A 103 -26.36 -7.92 -15.46
CA GLY A 103 -26.83 -9.28 -15.76
C GLY A 103 -28.27 -9.42 -16.26
N GLY A 104 -28.94 -8.32 -16.61
CA GLY A 104 -30.37 -8.33 -16.99
C GLY A 104 -31.36 -8.31 -15.81
N ILE A 105 -30.89 -8.50 -14.57
CA ILE A 105 -31.73 -8.51 -13.36
C ILE A 105 -31.36 -7.31 -12.47
N LYS A 106 -32.33 -6.44 -12.21
CA LYS A 106 -32.13 -5.30 -11.30
C LYS A 106 -31.89 -5.78 -9.86
N LEU A 107 -30.84 -5.28 -9.22
CA LEU A 107 -30.50 -5.60 -7.84
C LEU A 107 -31.29 -4.75 -6.81
N GLY A 108 -31.77 -3.58 -7.24
CA GLY A 108 -32.31 -2.55 -6.34
C GLY A 108 -31.21 -1.88 -5.51
N VAL A 109 -31.53 -0.78 -4.83
CA VAL A 109 -30.57 0.04 -4.05
C VAL A 109 -29.81 -0.81 -3.03
N GLY A 110 -30.52 -1.53 -2.16
CA GLY A 110 -29.88 -2.37 -1.15
C GLY A 110 -29.10 -3.56 -1.73
N GLY A 111 -29.48 -4.04 -2.91
CA GLY A 111 -28.75 -5.10 -3.61
C GLY A 111 -27.43 -4.60 -4.19
N LEU A 112 -27.39 -3.37 -4.73
CA LEU A 112 -26.16 -2.73 -5.21
C LEU A 112 -25.18 -2.49 -4.06
N VAL A 113 -25.67 -1.89 -2.96
CA VAL A 113 -24.86 -1.65 -1.76
C VAL A 113 -24.17 -2.94 -1.30
N ARG A 114 -24.92 -4.03 -1.15
CA ARG A 114 -24.35 -5.32 -0.75
C ARG A 114 -23.40 -5.90 -1.80
N ALA A 115 -23.69 -5.74 -3.09
CA ALA A 115 -22.85 -6.30 -4.15
C ALA A 115 -21.49 -5.59 -4.24
N TYR A 116 -21.46 -4.26 -4.17
CA TYR A 116 -20.21 -3.49 -4.16
C TYR A 116 -19.38 -3.75 -2.91
N SER A 117 -19.99 -3.76 -1.71
CA SER A 117 -19.27 -4.14 -0.50
C SER A 117 -18.71 -5.56 -0.57
N ALA A 118 -19.48 -6.53 -1.07
CA ALA A 118 -19.03 -7.91 -1.18
C ALA A 118 -17.88 -8.08 -2.18
N ALA A 119 -17.97 -7.43 -3.35
CA ALA A 119 -16.91 -7.47 -4.35
C ALA A 119 -15.60 -6.88 -3.80
N THR A 120 -15.67 -5.73 -3.14
CA THR A 120 -14.51 -5.09 -2.50
C THR A 120 -13.95 -5.95 -1.37
N GLN A 121 -14.79 -6.44 -0.44
CA GLN A 121 -14.33 -7.25 0.69
C GLN A 121 -13.61 -8.52 0.20
N GLN A 122 -14.19 -9.25 -0.74
CA GLN A 122 -13.58 -10.47 -1.25
C GLN A 122 -12.24 -10.23 -1.98
N ALA A 123 -12.07 -9.07 -2.63
CA ALA A 123 -10.79 -8.68 -3.19
C ALA A 123 -9.77 -8.36 -2.09
N MET A 124 -10.17 -7.57 -1.08
CA MET A 124 -9.32 -7.21 0.06
C MET A 124 -8.89 -8.45 0.86
N ASP A 125 -9.76 -9.44 1.05
CA ASP A 125 -9.44 -10.70 1.76
C ASP A 125 -8.34 -11.52 1.06
N LYS A 126 -8.15 -11.31 -0.26
CA LYS A 126 -7.14 -11.99 -1.08
C LYS A 126 -5.91 -11.13 -1.34
N LEU A 127 -5.89 -9.90 -0.84
CA LEU A 127 -4.86 -8.92 -1.16
C LEU A 127 -3.55 -9.27 -0.45
N PRO A 128 -2.45 -9.53 -1.16
CA PRO A 128 -1.14 -9.57 -0.53
C PRO A 128 -0.79 -8.17 -0.02
N THR A 129 -0.36 -8.08 1.24
CA THR A 129 -0.01 -6.83 1.89
C THR A 129 1.43 -6.82 2.39
N ARG A 130 1.97 -5.62 2.57
CA ARG A 130 3.26 -5.38 3.23
C ARG A 130 3.12 -4.21 4.19
N ALA A 131 3.96 -4.18 5.22
CA ALA A 131 4.04 -3.02 6.09
C ALA A 131 4.66 -1.83 5.33
N LEU A 132 4.03 -0.66 5.41
CA LEU A 132 4.67 0.60 5.10
C LEU A 132 5.41 1.06 6.35
N ARG A 133 6.74 1.09 6.26
CA ARG A 133 7.63 1.58 7.32
C ARG A 133 8.31 2.84 6.83
N ASP A 134 8.39 3.83 7.70
CA ASP A 134 9.18 5.02 7.44
C ASP A 134 10.66 4.60 7.50
N MET A 135 11.41 4.93 6.47
CA MET A 135 12.84 4.61 6.38
C MET A 135 13.63 5.90 6.64
N CYS A 136 14.66 5.83 7.47
CA CYS A 136 15.67 6.89 7.56
C CYS A 136 16.98 6.43 6.91
N ARG A 137 17.75 7.40 6.42
CA ARG A 137 19.09 7.14 5.85
C ARG A 137 20.17 7.49 6.85
N LEU A 138 21.15 6.61 6.95
CA LEU A 138 22.29 6.76 7.86
C LEU A 138 23.59 6.43 7.15
N VAL A 139 24.68 6.99 7.64
CA VAL A 139 26.03 6.63 7.22
C VAL A 139 26.80 6.10 8.41
N LEU A 140 27.24 4.85 8.30
CA LEU A 140 28.01 4.16 9.33
C LEU A 140 29.46 4.09 8.90
N SER A 141 30.39 4.38 9.81
CA SER A 141 31.82 4.15 9.59
C SER A 141 32.33 3.14 10.61
N ALA A 142 32.93 2.05 10.11
CA ALA A 142 33.44 0.95 10.91
C ALA A 142 34.81 0.51 10.42
N ASP A 143 35.59 -0.09 11.31
CA ASP A 143 36.83 -0.76 10.91
C ASP A 143 36.52 -2.01 10.08
N PHE A 144 37.46 -2.42 9.23
CA PHE A 144 37.30 -3.59 8.36
C PHE A 144 37.02 -4.88 9.14
N ALA A 145 37.50 -4.99 10.38
CA ALA A 145 37.26 -6.14 11.25
C ALA A 145 35.79 -6.28 11.67
N ASP A 146 35.06 -5.17 11.75
CA ASP A 146 33.67 -5.12 12.25
C ASP A 146 32.64 -5.14 11.12
N GLU A 147 33.07 -4.99 9.86
CA GLU A 147 32.17 -4.94 8.69
C GLU A 147 31.22 -6.14 8.63
N GLN A 148 31.73 -7.35 8.82
CA GLN A 148 30.91 -8.56 8.71
C GLN A 148 29.83 -8.62 9.80
N ALA A 149 30.19 -8.27 11.05
CA ALA A 149 29.24 -8.22 12.16
C ALA A 149 28.18 -7.13 11.93
N LEU A 150 28.60 -5.97 11.42
CA LEU A 150 27.70 -4.88 11.08
C LEU A 150 26.72 -5.26 9.98
N ARG A 151 27.18 -5.85 8.87
CA ARG A 151 26.30 -6.34 7.78
C ARG A 151 25.30 -7.38 8.27
N HIS A 152 25.72 -8.30 9.13
CA HIS A 152 24.83 -9.28 9.74
C HIS A 152 23.75 -8.59 10.57
N ARG A 153 24.12 -7.61 11.38
CA ARG A 153 23.18 -6.87 12.22
C ARG A 153 22.19 -6.04 11.40
N LEU A 154 22.67 -5.39 10.34
CA LEU A 154 21.81 -4.64 9.41
C LEU A 154 20.76 -5.53 8.76
N GLY A 155 21.13 -6.74 8.33
CA GLY A 155 20.18 -7.71 7.79
C GLY A 155 19.11 -8.18 8.79
N GLN A 156 19.40 -8.16 10.10
CA GLN A 156 18.41 -8.47 11.15
C GLN A 156 17.44 -7.32 11.45
N LEU A 157 17.78 -6.09 11.04
CA LEU A 157 17.01 -4.88 11.30
C LEU A 157 16.26 -4.39 10.05
N ASP A 158 16.11 -5.26 9.05
CA ASP A 158 15.52 -4.93 7.74
C ASP A 158 16.15 -3.67 7.10
N ALA A 159 17.44 -3.45 7.33
CA ALA A 159 18.17 -2.35 6.73
C ALA A 159 18.69 -2.74 5.34
N GLU A 160 18.56 -1.84 4.39
CA GLU A 160 19.10 -1.98 3.04
C GLU A 160 20.42 -1.22 2.93
N ILE A 161 21.45 -1.87 2.39
CA ILE A 161 22.74 -1.24 2.11
C ILE A 161 22.67 -0.65 0.70
N GLU A 162 22.59 0.67 0.61
CA GLU A 162 22.47 1.41 -0.66
C GLU A 162 23.83 1.56 -1.34
N HIS A 163 24.89 1.86 -0.57
CA HIS A 163 26.24 2.09 -1.08
C HIS A 163 27.30 1.74 -0.04
N VAL A 164 28.50 1.34 -0.49
CA VAL A 164 29.64 1.06 0.39
C VAL A 164 30.92 1.67 -0.18
N ASP A 165 31.60 2.46 0.64
CA ASP A 165 32.90 3.05 0.32
C ASP A 165 34.01 2.42 1.17
N TYR A 166 35.08 1.99 0.50
CA TYR A 166 36.27 1.46 1.16
C TYR A 166 37.40 2.49 1.12
N ARG A 167 37.78 3.02 2.29
CA ARG A 167 38.86 4.00 2.45
C ARG A 167 39.80 3.56 3.58
N GLU A 168 40.17 4.45 4.49
CA GLU A 168 40.85 4.11 5.74
C GLU A 168 39.96 3.27 6.67
N GLN A 169 38.64 3.41 6.51
CA GLN A 169 37.58 2.63 7.16
C GLN A 169 36.52 2.23 6.13
N VAL A 170 35.61 1.34 6.51
CA VAL A 170 34.44 0.98 5.71
C VAL A 170 33.30 1.95 6.03
N TRP A 171 32.74 2.57 5.01
CA TRP A 171 31.61 3.47 5.12
C TRP A 171 30.38 2.84 4.45
N LEU A 172 29.30 2.64 5.20
CA LEU A 172 28.06 2.07 4.70
C LEU A 172 26.97 3.13 4.68
N HIS A 173 26.43 3.38 3.50
CA HIS A 173 25.21 4.16 3.31
C HIS A 173 24.04 3.19 3.34
N ILE A 174 23.14 3.40 4.29
CA ILE A 174 22.02 2.49 4.53
C ILE A 174 20.71 3.25 4.58
N SER A 175 19.63 2.56 4.23
CA SER A 175 18.28 2.90 4.66
C SER A 175 17.81 1.87 5.69
N ILE A 176 17.17 2.32 6.76
CA ILE A 176 16.71 1.46 7.86
C ILE A 176 15.34 1.94 8.34
N PRO A 177 14.44 1.05 8.78
CA PRO A 177 13.20 1.49 9.42
C PRO A 177 13.49 2.38 10.62
N VAL A 178 12.79 3.52 10.72
CA VAL A 178 12.98 4.51 11.80
C VAL A 178 12.86 3.87 13.18
N GLU A 179 11.95 2.90 13.36
CA GLU A 179 11.80 2.17 14.62
C GLU A 179 13.06 1.35 15.02
N SER A 180 13.85 0.91 14.05
CA SER A 180 15.04 0.09 14.26
C SER A 180 16.32 0.92 14.45
N GLU A 181 16.27 2.23 14.19
CA GLU A 181 17.40 3.15 14.34
C GLU A 181 17.99 3.12 15.77
N SER A 182 17.13 3.19 16.78
CA SER A 182 17.56 3.21 18.19
C SER A 182 18.35 1.94 18.58
N VAL A 183 17.92 0.80 18.06
CA VAL A 183 18.56 -0.51 18.27
C VAL A 183 19.91 -0.58 17.54
N LEU A 184 19.99 -0.05 16.31
CA LEU A 184 21.24 0.03 15.56
C LEU A 184 22.26 0.91 16.28
N ARG A 185 21.84 2.07 16.80
CA ARG A 185 22.72 2.98 17.57
C ARG A 185 23.30 2.31 18.81
N ALA A 186 22.47 1.57 19.55
CA ALA A 186 22.94 0.84 20.73
C ALA A 186 23.99 -0.24 20.36
N PHE A 187 23.80 -0.94 19.24
CA PHE A 187 24.78 -1.90 18.74
C PHE A 187 26.10 -1.21 18.35
N CYS A 188 26.02 -0.10 17.62
CA CYS A 188 27.20 0.63 17.15
C CYS A 188 28.04 1.17 18.33
N ALA A 189 27.37 1.71 19.36
CA ALA A 189 28.03 2.19 20.58
C ALA A 189 28.81 1.09 21.32
N ALA A 190 28.37 -0.16 21.23
CA ALA A 190 29.05 -1.29 21.86
C ALA A 190 30.25 -1.84 21.07
N HIS A 191 30.39 -1.47 19.80
CA HIS A 191 31.41 -2.02 18.88
C HIS A 191 32.31 -0.93 18.26
N SER A 192 32.43 0.24 18.90
CA SER A 192 33.23 1.38 18.41
C SER A 192 32.91 1.83 16.97
N VAL A 193 31.69 1.55 16.48
CA VAL A 193 31.22 1.98 15.17
C VAL A 193 30.67 3.40 15.29
N ALA A 194 31.24 4.33 14.53
CA ALA A 194 30.73 5.70 14.49
C ALA A 194 29.49 5.78 13.57
N VAL A 195 28.43 6.42 14.07
CA VAL A 195 27.16 6.59 13.37
C VAL A 195 26.98 8.07 13.05
N ASN A 196 27.11 8.41 11.77
CA ASN A 196 26.84 9.76 11.29
C ASN A 196 25.45 9.79 10.65
N VAL A 197 24.61 10.66 11.17
CA VAL A 197 23.27 10.88 10.62
C VAL A 197 23.44 11.83 9.45
N ILE A 198 23.22 11.31 8.24
CA ILE A 198 22.96 12.19 7.11
C ILE A 198 21.46 12.31 7.04
N ASP A 199 20.95 13.25 7.84
CA ASP A 199 19.54 13.59 7.80
C ASP A 199 19.23 14.12 6.40
N THR A 200 18.34 13.45 5.67
CA THR A 200 17.88 13.95 4.38
C THR A 200 16.43 13.55 4.12
N ALA A 201 15.58 14.55 4.36
CA ALA A 201 14.25 14.85 3.79
C ALA A 201 13.08 13.89 4.09
#